data_AF-A0A9X3EXE4-F1
#
_entry.id   AF-A0A9X3EXE4-F1
#
_cell.length_a   1.000
_cell.length_b   1.000
_cell.length_c   1.000
_cell.angle_alpha   90.00
_cell.angle_beta   90.00
_cell.angle_gamma   90.00
#
_symmetry.space_group_name_H-M   'P 1'
#
loop_
_entity.id
_entity.type
_entity.pdbx_description
1 polymer ?
#
loop_
_entity_poly.entity_id
_entity_poly.type
_entity_poly.pdbx_seq_one_letter_code
_entity_poly.pdbx_strand_id
1 'polypeptide(L)'
;MPVKVIFLDIDGVMNNIGTRAEPERPGMAACLDPDNVAVLNQIVRATGAVVVLSSSWRLSLPLAELRASFAAAGCEAQVVGITPDVDGPRRGREIRAWLDAQPEPPTRYVAIDDQFDMPELPGHLVKTCRVHGLTARELPQVLAQLAD
;
A
#
# COMPACT_ATOMS: atom_id res chain seq x y z
N MET A 1 20.84 1.85 -5.78
CA MET A 1 20.48 0.42 -5.73
C MET A 1 19.00 0.33 -6.04
N PRO A 2 18.55 -0.61 -6.88
CA PRO A 2 17.15 -0.72 -7.19
C PRO A 2 16.38 -1.14 -5.92
N VAL A 3 15.26 -0.46 -5.68
CA VAL A 3 14.48 -0.57 -4.43
C VAL A 3 13.40 -1.65 -4.54
N LYS A 4 12.97 -2.18 -3.40
CA LYS A 4 11.78 -3.04 -3.30
C LYS A 4 10.56 -2.18 -3.06
N VAL A 5 9.47 -2.41 -3.78
CA VAL A 5 8.28 -1.52 -3.74
C VAL A 5 7.02 -2.26 -3.32
N ILE A 6 6.28 -1.69 -2.40
CA ILE A 6 4.90 -2.09 -2.07
C ILE A 6 3.97 -1.06 -2.71
N PHE A 7 3.14 -1.50 -3.65
CA PHE A 7 1.99 -0.73 -4.12
C PHE A 7 0.82 -0.98 -3.18
N LEU A 8 0.43 0.04 -2.42
CA LEU A 8 -0.44 -0.12 -1.26
C LEU A 8 -1.78 0.59 -1.49
N ASP A 9 -2.89 -0.16 -1.46
CA ASP A 9 -4.21 0.45 -1.25
C ASP A 9 -4.45 0.71 0.25
N ILE A 10 -5.47 1.50 0.57
CA ILE A 10 -5.83 1.90 1.94
C ILE A 10 -7.13 1.21 2.35
N ASP A 11 -8.21 1.41 1.61
CA ASP A 11 -9.52 0.89 2.00
C ASP A 11 -9.58 -0.64 1.85
N GLY A 12 -9.92 -1.34 2.94
CA GLY A 12 -9.88 -2.80 2.99
C GLY A 12 -8.47 -3.41 3.06
N VAL A 13 -7.44 -2.58 3.22
CA VAL A 13 -6.03 -2.99 3.39
C VAL A 13 -5.45 -2.41 4.67
N MET A 14 -5.29 -1.10 4.74
CA MET A 14 -4.82 -0.41 5.94
C MET A 14 -5.95 -0.04 6.91
N ASN A 15 -7.18 -0.42 6.53
CA ASN A 15 -8.37 -0.37 7.34
C ASN A 15 -9.29 -1.55 6.99
N ASN A 16 -10.32 -1.72 7.80
CA ASN A 16 -11.29 -2.79 7.66
C ASN A 16 -12.68 -2.33 8.12
N ILE A 17 -13.69 -3.18 7.93
CA ILE A 17 -15.09 -2.86 8.31
C ILE A 17 -15.27 -2.54 9.80
N GLY A 18 -14.35 -3.01 10.65
CA GLY A 18 -14.35 -2.78 12.09
C GLY A 18 -13.53 -1.57 12.52
N THR A 19 -12.76 -0.95 11.61
CA THR A 19 -11.94 0.21 11.92
C THR A 19 -12.82 1.36 12.37
N ARG A 20 -12.55 1.86 13.58
CA ARG A 20 -13.22 3.02 14.16
C ARG A 20 -12.28 4.19 14.07
N ALA A 21 -12.76 5.31 13.55
CA ALA A 21 -11.99 6.54 13.53
C ALA A 21 -11.55 6.91 14.95
N GLU A 22 -10.25 6.97 15.18
CA GLU A 22 -9.68 7.44 16.45
C GLU A 22 -9.80 8.96 16.50
N PRO A 23 -10.59 9.55 17.43
CA PRO A 23 -10.86 10.99 17.44
C PRO A 23 -9.62 11.87 17.62
N GLU A 24 -8.55 11.31 18.19
CA GLU A 24 -7.29 12.02 18.44
C GLU A 24 -6.39 12.08 17.20
N ARG A 25 -6.64 11.25 16.18
CA ARG A 25 -5.88 11.27 14.92
C ARG A 25 -6.57 12.21 13.90
N PRO A 26 -5.85 13.11 13.24
CA PRO A 26 -6.45 14.00 12.26
C PRO A 26 -6.64 13.32 10.90
N GLY A 27 -7.71 13.70 10.19
CA GLY A 27 -7.91 13.37 8.78
C GLY A 27 -7.83 11.87 8.47
N MET A 28 -7.11 11.52 7.41
CA MET A 28 -6.93 10.14 6.95
C MET A 28 -6.24 9.24 7.98
N ALA A 29 -5.43 9.79 8.90
CA ALA A 29 -4.76 8.99 9.94
C ALA A 29 -5.76 8.30 10.88
N ALA A 30 -6.94 8.89 11.10
CA ALA A 30 -8.01 8.26 11.87
C ALA A 30 -8.59 7.03 11.16
N CYS A 31 -8.47 6.98 9.83
CA CYS A 31 -8.95 5.87 9.03
C CYS A 31 -7.93 4.72 8.95
N LEU A 32 -6.76 4.82 9.57
CA LEU A 32 -5.75 3.76 9.57
C LEU A 32 -5.86 2.90 10.83
N ASP A 33 -6.08 1.61 10.61
CA ASP A 33 -6.20 0.64 11.68
C ASP A 33 -4.81 0.32 12.29
N PRO A 34 -4.64 0.44 13.62
CA PRO A 34 -3.36 0.20 14.27
C PRO A 34 -2.78 -1.20 14.02
N ASP A 35 -3.63 -2.23 13.94
CA ASP A 35 -3.18 -3.61 13.74
C ASP A 35 -2.70 -3.81 12.30
N ASN A 36 -3.39 -3.22 11.32
CA ASN A 36 -2.95 -3.23 9.93
C ASN A 36 -1.63 -2.45 9.74
N VAL A 37 -1.48 -1.31 10.43
CA VAL A 37 -0.22 -0.52 10.45
C VAL A 37 0.94 -1.32 11.06
N ALA A 38 0.71 -2.02 12.17
CA ALA A 38 1.73 -2.84 12.81
C ALA A 38 2.25 -3.94 11.88
N VAL A 39 1.36 -4.56 11.09
CA VAL A 39 1.74 -5.54 10.08
C VAL A 39 2.55 -4.93 8.95
N LEU A 40 2.14 -3.78 8.41
CA LEU A 40 2.92 -3.10 7.38
C LEU A 40 4.33 -2.74 7.88
N ASN A 41 4.45 -2.27 9.13
CA ASN A 41 5.73 -1.98 9.75
C ASN A 41 6.61 -3.24 9.85
N GLN A 42 6.02 -4.40 10.19
CA GLN A 42 6.76 -5.67 10.19
C GLN A 42 7.31 -6.01 8.79
N ILE A 43 6.51 -5.84 7.74
CA ILE A 43 6.93 -6.08 6.35
C ILE A 43 8.07 -5.13 5.96
N VAL A 44 7.93 -3.84 6.22
CA VAL A 44 8.94 -2.83 5.88
C VAL A 44 10.26 -3.09 6.62
N ARG A 45 10.23 -3.38 7.92
CA ARG A 45 11.44 -3.71 8.70
C ARG A 45 12.14 -4.96 8.17
N ALA A 46 11.37 -5.98 7.76
CA ALA A 46 11.93 -7.23 7.26
C ALA A 46 12.53 -7.12 5.85
N THR A 47 12.01 -6.20 5.03
CA THR A 47 12.32 -6.17 3.58
C THR A 47 13.09 -4.94 3.15
N GLY A 48 13.04 -3.85 3.93
CA GLY A 48 13.51 -2.53 3.51
C GLY A 48 12.68 -1.91 2.37
N ALA A 49 11.49 -2.45 2.09
CA ALA A 49 10.67 -1.96 0.98
C ALA A 49 10.09 -0.57 1.26
N VAL A 50 9.99 0.22 0.19
CA VAL A 50 9.32 1.53 0.20
C VAL A 50 7.89 1.39 -0.31
N VAL A 51 7.03 2.36 0.03
CA VAL A 51 5.61 2.35 -0.34
C VAL A 51 5.32 3.35 -1.46
N VAL A 52 4.59 2.90 -2.47
CA VAL A 52 3.89 3.77 -3.44
C VAL A 52 2.40 3.59 -3.20
N LEU A 53 1.67 4.68 -2.95
CA LEU A 53 0.24 4.59 -2.71
C LEU A 53 -0.51 4.38 -4.01
N SER A 54 -1.26 3.28 -4.04
CA SER A 54 -2.15 2.87 -5.09
C SER A 54 -3.55 2.89 -4.50
N SER A 55 -4.02 4.10 -4.13
CA SER A 55 -5.31 4.31 -3.45
C SER A 55 -6.10 5.49 -4.02
N SER A 56 -7.43 5.46 -3.94
CA SER A 56 -8.29 6.58 -4.37
C SER A 56 -8.01 7.85 -3.56
N TRP A 57 -7.56 7.72 -2.31
CA TRP A 57 -7.14 8.84 -1.45
C TRP A 57 -6.12 9.77 -2.10
N ARG A 58 -5.27 9.25 -3.01
CA ARG A 58 -4.28 10.05 -3.74
C ARG A 58 -4.90 11.09 -4.70
N LEU A 59 -6.17 10.91 -5.06
CA LEU A 59 -6.92 11.85 -5.91
C LEU A 59 -7.45 13.05 -5.11
N SER A 60 -7.55 12.92 -3.78
CA SER A 60 -8.12 13.95 -2.91
C SER A 60 -7.08 14.59 -2.00
N LEU A 61 -5.99 13.88 -1.69
CA LEU A 61 -4.95 14.35 -0.77
C LEU A 61 -3.59 14.43 -1.48
N PRO A 62 -2.83 15.52 -1.30
CA PRO A 62 -1.47 15.60 -1.81
C PRO A 62 -0.56 14.58 -1.10
N LEU A 63 0.50 14.12 -1.78
CA LEU A 63 1.45 13.15 -1.24
C LEU A 63 2.04 13.56 0.13
N ALA A 64 2.25 14.86 0.37
CA ALA A 64 2.74 15.35 1.66
C ALA A 64 1.75 15.07 2.82
N GLU A 65 0.45 15.20 2.57
CA GLU A 65 -0.59 14.94 3.56
C GLU A 65 -0.81 13.43 3.78
N LEU A 66 -0.73 12.64 2.71
CA LEU A 66 -0.72 11.18 2.82
C LEU A 66 0.45 10.69 3.69
N ARG A 67 1.66 11.19 3.43
CA ARG A 67 2.85 10.93 4.26
C ARG A 67 2.62 11.29 5.72
N ALA A 68 2.09 12.49 5.97
CA ALA A 68 1.81 12.96 7.32
C ALA A 68 0.77 12.06 8.02
N SER A 69 -0.23 11.57 7.29
CA SER A 69 -1.28 10.70 7.82
C SER A 69 -0.74 9.32 8.22
N PHE A 70 0.11 8.71 7.37
CA PHE A 70 0.79 7.46 7.70
C PHE A 70 1.73 7.64 8.92
N ALA A 71 2.49 8.73 8.97
CA ALA A 71 3.36 9.02 10.11
C ALA A 71 2.56 9.24 11.41
N ALA A 72 1.45 9.98 11.36
CA ALA A 72 0.57 10.22 12.51
C ALA A 72 -0.11 8.94 13.01
N ALA A 73 -0.29 7.94 12.16
CA ALA A 73 -0.78 6.61 12.53
C ALA A 73 0.33 5.68 13.06
N GLY A 74 1.57 6.14 13.19
CA GLY A 74 2.70 5.32 13.66
C GLY A 74 3.28 4.39 12.59
N CYS A 75 3.03 4.67 11.31
CA CYS A 75 3.62 3.88 10.23
C CYS A 75 5.08 4.27 9.99
N GLU A 76 5.94 3.26 9.86
CA GLU A 76 7.38 3.38 9.60
C GLU A 76 7.71 3.31 8.10
N ALA A 77 6.72 2.99 7.27
CA ALA A 77 6.89 2.88 5.84
C ALA A 77 7.28 4.22 5.22
N GLN A 78 8.34 4.22 4.41
CA GLN A 78 8.68 5.38 3.59
C GLN A 78 7.74 5.42 2.38
N VAL A 79 6.73 6.28 2.42
CA VAL A 79 5.87 6.53 1.25
C VAL A 79 6.63 7.41 0.25
N VAL A 80 7.14 6.83 -0.84
CA VAL A 80 7.99 7.52 -1.82
C VAL A 80 7.21 8.14 -2.97
N GLY A 81 5.99 7.70 -3.23
CA GLY A 81 5.18 8.23 -4.33
C GLY A 81 3.72 7.78 -4.29
N ILE A 82 3.01 8.14 -5.36
CA ILE A 82 1.63 7.74 -5.63
C ILE A 82 1.55 7.26 -7.10
N THR A 83 0.66 6.34 -7.41
CA THR A 83 0.40 5.96 -8.81
C THR A 83 -0.32 7.08 -9.56
N PRO A 84 -0.13 7.21 -10.89
CA PRO A 84 -0.90 8.15 -11.70
C PRO A 84 -2.40 7.81 -11.72
N ASP A 85 -3.21 8.75 -12.19
CA ASP A 85 -4.61 8.50 -12.55
C ASP A 85 -4.68 8.22 -14.06
N VAL A 86 -4.97 6.97 -14.44
CA VAL A 86 -4.92 6.51 -15.82
C VAL A 86 -6.27 5.93 -16.20
N ASP A 87 -7.09 6.73 -16.90
CA ASP A 87 -8.32 6.35 -17.62
C ASP A 87 -9.14 5.21 -16.96
N GLY A 88 -9.70 5.50 -15.79
CA GLY A 88 -10.71 4.66 -15.12
C GLY A 88 -10.17 3.79 -13.97
N PRO A 89 -11.03 2.99 -13.33
CA PRO A 89 -10.77 2.39 -12.01
C PRO A 89 -9.89 1.13 -12.05
N ARG A 90 -8.89 1.05 -12.95
CA ARG A 90 -8.03 -0.14 -13.07
C ARG A 90 -6.68 0.08 -12.40
N ARG A 91 -6.62 -0.25 -11.11
CA ARG A 91 -5.40 -0.14 -10.29
C ARG A 91 -4.16 -0.78 -10.93
N GLY A 92 -4.33 -1.95 -11.54
CA GLY A 92 -3.25 -2.65 -12.25
C GLY A 92 -2.60 -1.81 -13.36
N ARG A 93 -3.38 -1.00 -14.09
CA ARG A 93 -2.87 -0.10 -15.13
C ARG A 93 -2.11 1.08 -14.56
N GLU A 94 -2.59 1.66 -13.48
CA GLU A 94 -1.93 2.77 -12.80
C GLU A 94 -0.56 2.35 -12.26
N ILE A 95 -0.50 1.17 -11.62
CA ILE A 95 0.77 0.58 -11.16
C ILE A 95 1.69 0.29 -12.34
N ARG A 96 1.17 -0.30 -13.43
CA ARG A 96 1.96 -0.55 -14.64
C ARG A 96 2.54 0.75 -15.21
N ALA A 97 1.72 1.80 -15.34
CA ALA A 97 2.16 3.10 -15.80
C ALA A 97 3.23 3.72 -14.88
N TRP A 98 3.09 3.54 -13.57
CA TRP A 98 4.12 3.98 -12.62
C TRP A 98 5.43 3.22 -12.83
N LEU A 99 5.38 1.89 -12.99
CA LEU A 99 6.55 1.05 -13.25
C LEU A 99 7.27 1.44 -14.55
N ASP A 100 6.51 1.64 -15.62
CA ASP A 100 7.04 1.99 -16.95
C ASP A 100 7.68 3.38 -16.98
N ALA A 101 7.29 4.27 -16.06
CA ALA A 101 7.84 5.61 -15.92
C ALA A 101 9.14 5.66 -15.08
N GLN A 102 9.55 4.56 -14.44
CA GLN A 102 10.76 4.56 -13.61
C GLN A 102 12.03 4.45 -14.47
N PRO A 103 13.01 5.37 -14.32
CA PRO A 103 14.30 5.24 -15.01
C PRO A 103 15.04 3.95 -14.64
N GLU A 104 14.89 3.50 -13.40
CA GLU A 104 15.38 2.22 -12.90
C GLU A 104 14.20 1.44 -12.29
N PRO A 105 13.84 0.26 -12.83
CA PRO A 105 12.74 -0.53 -12.29
C PRO A 105 13.08 -1.09 -10.90
N PRO A 106 12.07 -1.31 -10.04
CA PRO A 106 12.29 -1.94 -8.74
C PRO A 106 12.79 -3.38 -8.89
N THR A 107 13.66 -3.83 -7.96
CA THR A 107 14.18 -5.22 -7.98
C THR A 107 13.09 -6.25 -7.72
N ARG A 108 12.13 -5.88 -6.88
CA ARG A 108 10.96 -6.67 -6.48
C ARG A 108 9.82 -5.71 -6.20
N TYR A 109 8.60 -6.15 -6.45
CA TYR A 109 7.42 -5.42 -6.03
C TYR A 109 6.23 -6.33 -5.78
N VAL A 110 5.31 -5.83 -4.98
CA VAL A 110 4.04 -6.46 -4.64
C VAL A 110 2.94 -5.40 -4.62
N ALA A 111 1.75 -5.74 -5.06
CA ALA A 111 0.54 -4.94 -4.86
C ALA A 111 -0.26 -5.56 -3.72
N ILE A 112 -0.63 -4.76 -2.71
CA ILE A 112 -1.48 -5.17 -1.60
C ILE A 112 -2.79 -4.39 -1.71
N ASP A 113 -3.86 -5.11 -2.05
CA ASP A 113 -5.14 -4.53 -2.42
C ASP A 113 -6.26 -5.53 -2.09
N ASP A 114 -7.49 -5.06 -1.88
CA ASP A 114 -8.64 -5.89 -1.54
C ASP A 114 -9.51 -6.26 -2.76
N GLN A 115 -9.20 -5.72 -3.93
CA GLN A 115 -9.92 -5.95 -5.19
C GLN A 115 -9.62 -7.33 -5.79
N PHE A 116 -10.45 -7.73 -6.76
CA PHE A 116 -10.49 -9.13 -7.25
C PHE A 116 -9.44 -9.47 -8.30
N ASP A 117 -8.98 -8.52 -9.11
CA ASP A 117 -8.03 -8.80 -10.19
C ASP A 117 -7.12 -7.61 -10.55
N MET A 118 -5.89 -7.95 -10.93
CA MET A 118 -4.91 -7.04 -11.55
C MET A 118 -4.24 -7.77 -12.72
N PRO A 119 -4.94 -7.98 -13.85
CA PRO A 119 -4.41 -8.75 -14.98
C PRO A 119 -3.14 -8.13 -15.58
N GLU A 120 -2.92 -6.83 -15.39
CA GLU A 120 -1.70 -6.13 -15.79
C GLU A 120 -0.46 -6.52 -14.95
N LEU A 121 -0.66 -7.15 -13.79
CA LEU A 121 0.35 -7.52 -12.79
C LEU A 121 0.23 -9.00 -12.38
N PRO A 122 0.34 -9.96 -13.31
CA PRO A 122 0.11 -11.37 -13.01
C PRO A 122 1.08 -11.88 -11.93
N GLY A 123 0.53 -12.43 -10.85
CA GLY A 123 1.31 -12.99 -9.74
C GLY A 123 1.84 -11.98 -8.71
N HIS A 124 1.60 -10.68 -8.90
CA HIS A 124 2.11 -9.64 -7.98
C HIS A 124 1.06 -9.12 -6.98
N LEU A 125 -0.21 -9.50 -7.14
CA LEU A 125 -1.26 -9.14 -6.19
C LEU A 125 -1.24 -10.06 -4.98
N VAL A 126 -1.12 -9.48 -3.79
CA VAL A 126 -1.49 -10.09 -2.51
C VAL A 126 -2.83 -9.49 -2.10
N LYS A 127 -3.85 -10.34 -2.13
CA LYS A 127 -5.22 -9.91 -1.87
C LYS A 127 -5.54 -9.94 -0.38
N THR A 128 -5.98 -8.82 0.18
CA THR A 128 -6.52 -8.77 1.55
C THR A 128 -8.03 -9.06 1.58
N CYS A 129 -8.55 -9.21 2.80
CA CYS A 129 -9.98 -9.29 3.05
C CYS A 129 -10.47 -7.98 3.67
N ARG A 130 -11.46 -7.31 3.07
CA ARG A 130 -12.10 -6.09 3.62
C ARG A 130 -12.53 -6.19 5.08
N VAL A 131 -12.84 -7.41 5.55
CA VAL A 131 -13.24 -7.67 6.94
C VAL A 131 -12.09 -7.45 7.93
N HIS A 132 -10.86 -7.66 7.51
CA HIS A 132 -9.69 -7.68 8.39
C HIS A 132 -8.55 -6.74 7.96
N GLY A 133 -8.55 -6.26 6.72
CA GLY A 133 -7.42 -5.53 6.18
C GLY A 133 -6.21 -6.43 5.97
N LEU A 134 -5.03 -5.83 6.06
CA LEU A 134 -3.72 -6.47 6.01
C LEU A 134 -3.39 -7.11 7.36
N THR A 135 -3.21 -8.43 7.38
CA THR A 135 -2.97 -9.18 8.61
C THR A 135 -1.74 -10.07 8.50
N ALA A 136 -1.39 -10.75 9.61
CA ALA A 136 -0.37 -11.79 9.64
C ALA A 136 -0.58 -12.90 8.58
N ARG A 137 -1.79 -13.08 8.05
CA ARG A 137 -2.11 -14.09 7.03
C ARG A 137 -1.41 -13.83 5.70
N GLU A 138 -1.26 -12.55 5.34
CA GLU A 138 -0.68 -12.14 4.06
C GLU A 138 0.86 -12.09 4.09
N LEU A 139 1.48 -12.05 5.29
CA LEU A 139 2.93 -11.90 5.48
C LEU A 139 3.75 -12.91 4.65
N PRO A 140 3.48 -14.23 4.71
CA PRO A 140 4.31 -15.19 3.97
C PRO A 140 4.33 -14.90 2.47
N GLN A 141 3.18 -14.52 1.90
CA GLN A 141 3.06 -14.22 0.48
C GLN A 141 3.75 -12.90 0.13
N VAL A 142 3.59 -11.85 0.95
CA VAL A 142 4.26 -10.56 0.75
C VAL A 142 5.77 -10.72 0.85
N LEU A 143 6.27 -11.39 1.89
CA LEU A 143 7.70 -11.60 2.09
C LEU A 143 8.32 -12.45 0.99
N ALA A 144 7.62 -13.47 0.50
CA ALA A 144 8.10 -14.27 -0.63
C ALA A 144 8.31 -13.45 -1.91
N GLN A 145 7.44 -12.45 -2.17
CA GLN A 145 7.59 -11.57 -3.33
C GLN A 145 8.69 -10.52 -3.17
N LEU A 146 9.07 -10.19 -1.92
CA LEU A 146 10.08 -9.18 -1.59
C LEU A 146 11.42 -9.79 -1.14
N ALA A 147 11.56 -11.12 -1.18
CA ALA A 147 12.82 -11.81 -0.93
C ALA A 147 13.82 -11.57 -2.07
N ASP A 148 15.11 -11.54 -1.71
CA ASP A 148 16.22 -11.40 -2.67
C ASP A 148 16.40 -12.65 -3.53
#